data_AF-A0A4Y7M2E9-F1
#
_entry.id   AF-A0A4Y7M2E9-F1
#
_cell.length_a   1.000
_cell.length_b   1.000
_cell.length_c   1.000
_cell.angle_alpha   90.00
_cell.angle_beta   90.00
_cell.angle_gamma   90.00
#
_symmetry.space_group_name_H-M   'P 1'
#
loop_
_entity.id
_entity.type
_entity.pdbx_description
1 polymer ?
#
loop_
_entity_poly.entity_id
_entity_poly.type
_entity_poly.pdbx_seq_one_letter_code
_entity_poly.pdbx_strand_id
1 'polypeptide(L)'
;MEIGMKDIGVYIDVNPHKEKNENLKSKISSNTACILPVNNSDMLMEKSVLAPGFEKLDCVPQYSANKRQKKMERRKEADKTKGGKWFNLPATEMTEEKLRDLEIIQMRSILNPKQFYKKNDLKVVPKYFQVGTVVDSHADFYHDRVPKKERKKNLVDELMADADFQRYNKRNYQKKIIKIPHRKKTKEKLTLRKRRKA
;
A
#
# COMPACT_ATOMS: atom_id res chain seq x y z
N MET A 1 52.97 12.70 -39.07
CA MET A 1 53.30 11.99 -37.82
C MET A 1 52.01 11.82 -37.05
N GLU A 2 51.51 10.59 -37.06
CA GLU A 2 50.68 9.92 -36.03
C GLU A 2 51.06 10.36 -34.59
N ILE A 3 50.28 10.30 -33.50
CA ILE A 3 49.21 9.45 -32.94
C ILE A 3 48.43 10.43 -31.99
N GLY A 4 47.11 10.47 -31.81
CA GLY A 4 46.13 9.39 -31.70
C GLY A 4 45.90 8.96 -30.24
N MET A 5 45.49 9.86 -29.33
CA MET A 5 45.02 9.46 -27.99
C MET A 5 43.51 9.69 -27.88
N LYS A 6 42.75 8.62 -28.16
CA LYS A 6 41.33 8.50 -27.82
C LYS A 6 41.26 8.15 -26.34
N ASP A 7 40.46 8.87 -25.57
CA ASP A 7 40.17 8.54 -24.18
C ASP A 7 39.51 7.16 -24.12
N ILE A 8 40.29 6.15 -23.72
CA ILE A 8 39.81 4.81 -23.39
C ILE A 8 39.23 4.91 -21.99
N GLY A 9 37.95 5.25 -21.90
CA GLY A 9 37.17 5.07 -20.68
C GLY A 9 37.03 3.57 -20.42
N VAL A 10 37.90 3.03 -19.57
CA VAL A 10 37.74 1.68 -18.99
C VAL A 10 36.55 1.72 -18.05
N TYR A 11 35.40 1.25 -18.51
CA TYR A 11 34.24 1.04 -17.65
C TYR A 11 34.46 -0.28 -16.89
N ILE A 12 34.72 -0.18 -15.59
CA ILE A 12 34.84 -1.34 -14.69
C ILE A 12 33.41 -1.73 -14.25
N ASP A 13 32.94 -2.88 -14.71
CA ASP A 13 31.66 -3.46 -14.30
C ASP A 13 31.74 -3.98 -12.86
N VAL A 14 31.03 -3.33 -11.93
CA VAL A 14 31.03 -3.66 -10.49
C VAL A 14 29.95 -4.69 -10.11
N ASN A 15 29.36 -5.43 -11.06
CA ASN A 15 28.32 -6.43 -10.75
C ASN A 15 28.34 -7.64 -11.71
N PRO A 16 29.05 -8.74 -11.37
CA PRO A 16 29.20 -9.89 -12.27
C PRO A 16 28.07 -10.93 -12.18
N HIS A 17 27.09 -10.79 -11.29
CA HIS A 17 25.96 -11.73 -11.18
C HIS A 17 24.63 -11.05 -11.49
N LYS A 18 24.22 -11.15 -12.75
CA LYS A 18 22.86 -10.86 -13.22
C LYS A 18 22.22 -12.15 -13.69
N GLU A 19 21.46 -12.81 -12.81
CA GLU A 19 20.43 -13.74 -13.27
C GLU A 19 19.17 -12.94 -13.63
N LYS A 20 18.75 -13.09 -14.89
CA LYS A 20 17.55 -12.47 -15.44
C LYS A 20 16.33 -13.25 -14.92
N ASN A 21 15.61 -12.68 -13.95
CA ASN A 21 14.30 -13.20 -13.56
C ASN A 21 13.25 -12.77 -14.59
N GLU A 22 12.96 -13.67 -15.52
CA GLU A 22 11.81 -13.57 -16.42
C GLU A 22 10.51 -13.94 -15.69
N ASN A 23 9.46 -13.23 -16.09
CA ASN A 23 8.10 -13.23 -15.54
C ASN A 23 7.50 -14.59 -15.15
N LEU A 24 7.01 -14.66 -13.92
CA LEU A 24 5.99 -15.60 -13.46
C LEU A 24 4.65 -15.29 -14.16
N LYS A 25 4.29 -16.08 -15.18
CA LYS A 25 2.90 -16.23 -15.62
C LYS A 25 2.23 -17.33 -14.79
N SER A 26 1.10 -16.98 -14.20
CA SER A 26 0.21 -17.85 -13.45
C SER A 26 -0.26 -19.04 -14.30
N LYS A 27 -0.14 -20.25 -13.73
CA LYS A 27 -0.67 -21.51 -14.26
C LYS A 27 -2.19 -21.43 -14.39
N ILE A 28 -2.69 -21.52 -15.62
CA ILE A 28 -4.04 -22.03 -15.91
C ILE A 28 -3.82 -23.40 -16.54
N SER A 29 -4.24 -24.43 -15.81
CA SER A 29 -4.22 -25.83 -16.23
C SER A 29 -5.39 -26.07 -17.17
N SER A 30 -5.12 -26.20 -18.47
CA SER A 30 -5.99 -26.93 -19.40
C SER A 30 -5.14 -27.94 -20.15
N ASN A 31 -5.32 -29.21 -19.79
CA ASN A 31 -4.68 -30.36 -20.41
C ASN A 31 -5.10 -30.50 -21.89
N THR A 32 -4.18 -31.08 -22.67
CA THR A 32 -4.19 -31.36 -24.12
C THR A 32 -3.81 -30.19 -25.03
N ALA A 33 -2.50 -29.99 -25.20
CA ALA A 33 -1.94 -29.35 -26.39
C ALA A 33 -1.25 -30.44 -27.23
N CYS A 34 -1.77 -30.69 -28.42
CA CYS A 34 -1.12 -31.52 -29.42
C CYS A 34 0.17 -30.83 -29.85
N ILE A 35 1.32 -31.48 -29.65
CA ILE A 35 2.59 -31.04 -30.20
C ILE A 35 2.54 -31.37 -31.70
N LEU A 36 2.10 -30.39 -32.50
CA LEU A 36 2.21 -30.48 -33.95
C LEU A 36 3.66 -30.14 -34.36
N PRO A 37 4.25 -30.86 -35.34
CA PRO A 37 5.57 -30.54 -35.83
C PRO A 37 5.57 -29.12 -36.40
N VAL A 38 6.52 -28.29 -35.97
CA VAL A 38 6.70 -26.92 -36.49
C VAL A 38 7.06 -27.05 -37.97
N ASN A 39 6.10 -26.79 -38.84
CA ASN A 39 6.32 -26.85 -40.27
C ASN A 39 7.09 -25.58 -40.71
N ASN A 40 7.87 -25.66 -41.78
CA ASN A 40 8.57 -24.49 -42.34
C ASN A 40 7.59 -23.32 -42.63
N SER A 41 6.33 -23.63 -42.92
CA SER A 41 5.24 -22.65 -43.08
C SER A 41 4.94 -21.89 -41.78
N ASP A 42 5.00 -22.54 -40.62
CA ASP A 42 4.68 -21.93 -39.32
C ASP A 42 5.77 -20.93 -38.92
N MET A 43 7.04 -21.24 -39.22
CA MET A 43 8.15 -20.30 -39.07
C MET A 43 8.04 -19.09 -40.02
N LEU A 44 7.59 -19.31 -41.26
CA LEU A 44 7.37 -18.22 -42.22
C LEU A 44 6.18 -17.32 -41.83
N MET A 45 5.15 -17.90 -41.22
CA MET A 45 3.93 -17.21 -40.78
C MET A 45 4.04 -16.61 -39.38
N GLU A 46 5.21 -16.66 -38.73
CA GLU A 46 5.44 -16.20 -37.36
C GLU A 46 5.11 -14.69 -37.17
N LYS A 47 5.30 -13.87 -38.20
CA LYS A 47 4.99 -12.43 -38.20
C LYS A 47 3.60 -12.11 -38.75
N SER A 48 2.81 -13.12 -39.13
CA SER A 48 1.48 -12.92 -39.70
C SER A 48 0.43 -12.67 -38.61
N VAL A 49 -0.71 -12.09 -38.99
CA VAL A 49 -1.85 -11.85 -38.08
C VAL A 49 -2.62 -13.15 -37.80
N LEU A 50 -2.43 -14.17 -38.62
CA LEU A 50 -3.16 -15.43 -38.62
C LEU A 50 -2.48 -16.44 -37.66
N ALA A 51 -2.54 -16.14 -36.36
CA ALA A 51 -2.08 -17.08 -35.34
C ALA A 51 -3.03 -18.29 -35.24
N PRO A 52 -2.53 -19.51 -34.91
CA PRO A 52 -3.39 -20.67 -34.71
C PRO A 52 -4.43 -20.38 -33.60
N GLY A 53 -5.71 -20.48 -33.94
CA GLY A 53 -6.83 -20.08 -33.08
C GLY A 53 -7.48 -18.73 -33.43
N PHE A 54 -6.98 -18.01 -34.44
CA PHE A 54 -7.59 -16.79 -34.96
C PHE A 54 -9.02 -17.03 -35.50
N GLU A 55 -9.29 -18.20 -36.06
CA GLU A 55 -10.61 -18.61 -36.58
C GLU A 55 -11.69 -18.72 -35.51
N LYS A 56 -11.30 -18.86 -34.24
CA LYS A 56 -12.22 -18.98 -33.10
C LYS A 56 -12.62 -17.62 -32.53
N LEU A 57 -12.05 -16.52 -33.03
CA LEU A 57 -12.35 -15.17 -32.56
C LEU A 57 -13.61 -14.64 -33.28
N ASP A 58 -14.59 -14.19 -32.50
CA ASP A 58 -15.83 -13.61 -33.04
C ASP A 58 -15.60 -12.33 -33.88
N CYS A 59 -14.48 -11.63 -33.65
CA CYS A 59 -14.06 -10.50 -34.48
C CYS A 59 -12.54 -10.40 -34.56
N VAL A 60 -12.05 -9.83 -35.68
CA VAL A 60 -10.62 -9.57 -35.89
C VAL A 60 -10.13 -8.52 -34.86
N PRO A 61 -9.06 -8.80 -34.08
CA PRO A 61 -8.48 -7.83 -33.16
C PRO A 61 -8.05 -6.55 -33.90
N GLN A 62 -8.35 -5.39 -33.32
CA GLN A 62 -7.95 -4.12 -33.92
C GLN A 62 -6.42 -3.96 -33.91
N TYR A 63 -5.82 -3.70 -35.08
CA TYR A 63 -4.38 -3.56 -35.27
C TYR A 63 -3.74 -2.45 -34.41
N SER A 64 -4.52 -1.43 -34.05
CA SER A 64 -4.09 -0.38 -33.12
C SER A 64 -5.20 -0.05 -32.12
N ALA A 65 -4.84 0.09 -30.84
CA ALA A 65 -5.80 0.48 -29.82
C ALA A 65 -6.43 1.84 -30.14
N ASN A 66 -7.75 1.91 -30.01
CA ASN A 66 -8.52 3.13 -30.20
C ASN A 66 -7.97 4.26 -29.32
N LYS A 67 -7.94 5.52 -29.81
CA LYS A 67 -7.52 6.70 -29.02
C LYS A 67 -8.18 6.74 -27.64
N ARG A 68 -9.45 6.32 -27.54
CA ARG A 68 -10.19 6.22 -26.27
C ARG A 68 -9.63 5.14 -25.33
N GLN A 69 -9.29 3.97 -25.86
CA GLN A 69 -8.69 2.87 -25.09
C GLN A 69 -7.31 3.28 -24.55
N LYS A 70 -6.44 3.85 -25.41
CA LYS A 70 -5.12 4.37 -25.01
C LYS A 70 -5.23 5.45 -23.91
N LYS A 71 -6.22 6.33 -24.00
CA LYS A 71 -6.47 7.35 -22.96
C LYS A 71 -6.94 6.73 -21.64
N MET A 72 -7.74 5.66 -21.70
CA MET A 72 -8.18 4.92 -20.52
C MET A 72 -7.01 4.19 -19.85
N GLU A 73 -6.17 3.50 -20.62
CA GLU A 73 -4.98 2.81 -20.12
C GLU A 73 -4.02 3.79 -19.44
N ARG A 74 -3.73 4.93 -20.09
CA ARG A 74 -2.91 6.00 -19.50
C ARG A 74 -3.49 6.52 -18.18
N ARG A 75 -4.82 6.65 -18.08
CA ARG A 75 -5.48 7.04 -16.82
C ARG A 75 -5.30 5.98 -15.74
N LYS A 76 -5.48 4.69 -16.07
CA LYS A 76 -5.25 3.58 -15.14
C LYS A 76 -3.79 3.55 -14.66
N GLU A 77 -2.83 3.77 -15.54
CA GLU A 77 -1.41 3.85 -15.18
C GLU A 77 -1.10 5.07 -14.31
N ALA A 78 -1.67 6.22 -14.65
CA ALA A 78 -1.57 7.41 -13.83
C ALA A 78 -2.20 7.20 -12.44
N ASP A 79 -3.35 6.53 -12.35
CA ASP A 79 -4.03 6.28 -11.08
C ASP A 79 -3.23 5.41 -10.12
N LYS A 80 -2.30 4.58 -10.62
CA LYS A 80 -1.40 3.75 -9.80
C LYS A 80 -0.39 4.58 -9.01
N THR A 81 -0.06 5.79 -9.45
CA THR A 81 0.94 6.63 -8.80
C THR A 81 0.44 8.06 -8.60
N LYS A 82 1.06 8.83 -7.71
CA LYS A 82 0.73 10.26 -7.57
C LYS A 82 1.36 11.12 -8.67
N GLY A 83 2.06 10.50 -9.61
CA GLY A 83 2.76 11.12 -10.74
C GLY A 83 4.16 11.62 -10.42
N GLY A 84 4.86 12.09 -11.47
CA GLY A 84 6.28 12.47 -11.39
C GLY A 84 6.57 13.68 -10.49
N LYS A 85 5.60 14.57 -10.27
CA LYS A 85 5.74 15.71 -9.33
C LYS A 85 5.91 15.25 -7.87
N TRP A 86 5.52 14.03 -7.56
CA TRP A 86 5.60 13.45 -6.23
C TRP A 86 6.29 12.08 -6.28
N PHE A 87 7.45 12.05 -6.94
CA PHE A 87 8.37 10.91 -7.04
C PHE A 87 7.67 9.56 -7.31
N ASN A 88 6.58 9.57 -8.09
CA ASN A 88 5.79 8.39 -8.42
C ASN A 88 5.32 7.59 -7.18
N LEU A 89 4.92 8.27 -6.10
CA LEU A 89 4.39 7.62 -4.90
C LEU A 89 3.26 6.64 -5.27
N PRO A 90 3.37 5.35 -4.96
CA PRO A 90 2.41 4.34 -5.36
C PRO A 90 1.11 4.43 -4.57
N ALA A 91 0.02 3.98 -5.20
CA ALA A 91 -1.24 3.69 -4.53
C ALA A 91 -1.10 2.34 -3.80
N THR A 92 -0.76 2.39 -2.52
CA THR A 92 -0.60 1.20 -1.68
C THR A 92 -1.96 0.53 -1.43
N GLU A 93 -1.97 -0.80 -1.44
CA GLU A 93 -3.17 -1.59 -1.13
C GLU A 93 -3.63 -1.38 0.31
N MET A 94 -4.95 -1.20 0.48
CA MET A 94 -5.61 -0.99 1.77
C MET A 94 -5.83 -2.33 2.49
N THR A 95 -4.77 -2.89 3.05
CA THR A 95 -4.87 -4.01 3.99
C THR A 95 -5.43 -3.55 5.34
N GLU A 96 -6.11 -4.41 6.08
CA GLU A 96 -6.70 -4.08 7.38
C GLU A 96 -5.70 -3.53 8.40
N GLU A 97 -4.46 -4.04 8.41
CA GLU A 97 -3.38 -3.55 9.28
C GLU A 97 -3.07 -2.08 9.03
N LYS A 98 -2.84 -1.71 7.76
CA LYS A 98 -2.60 -0.33 7.34
C LYS A 98 -3.79 0.57 7.62
N LEU A 99 -5.02 0.07 7.46
CA LEU A 99 -6.22 0.83 7.82
C LEU A 99 -6.24 1.17 9.30
N ARG A 100 -5.97 0.21 10.19
CA ARG A 100 -5.87 0.45 11.63
C ARG A 100 -4.80 1.49 11.97
N ASP A 101 -3.62 1.39 11.37
CA ASP A 101 -2.56 2.37 11.57
C ASP A 101 -2.99 3.79 11.14
N LEU A 102 -3.65 3.92 9.99
CA LEU A 102 -4.12 5.20 9.47
C LEU A 102 -5.24 5.81 10.32
N GLU A 103 -6.14 4.99 10.85
CA GLU A 103 -7.16 5.41 11.82
C GLU A 103 -6.53 5.94 13.11
N ILE A 104 -5.50 5.26 13.63
CA ILE A 104 -4.76 5.71 14.81
C ILE A 104 -4.09 7.06 14.55
N ILE A 105 -3.44 7.24 13.40
CA ILE A 105 -2.84 8.52 13.01
C ILE A 105 -3.90 9.62 12.96
N GLN A 106 -5.09 9.32 12.44
CA GLN A 106 -6.20 10.26 12.43
C GLN A 106 -6.65 10.62 13.86
N MET A 107 -6.70 9.64 14.77
CA MET A 107 -7.10 9.83 16.16
C MET A 107 -5.94 10.28 17.09
N ARG A 108 -4.78 10.69 16.56
CA ARG A 108 -3.59 11.05 17.35
C ARG A 108 -3.82 12.07 18.47
N SER A 109 -4.80 12.96 18.31
CA SER A 109 -5.17 13.96 19.31
C SER A 109 -5.74 13.38 20.61
N ILE A 110 -6.24 12.15 20.58
CA ILE A 110 -6.88 11.49 21.72
C ILE A 110 -5.91 10.52 22.41
N LEU A 111 -4.87 10.07 21.69
CA LEU A 111 -3.92 9.05 22.16
C LEU A 111 -3.14 9.53 23.40
N ASN A 112 -2.60 10.74 23.34
CA ASN A 112 -1.82 11.32 24.43
C ASN A 112 -2.50 12.59 24.98
N PRO A 113 -2.87 12.66 26.28
CA PRO A 113 -3.54 13.82 26.85
C PRO A 113 -2.65 15.08 26.94
N LYS A 114 -1.33 14.92 26.91
CA LYS A 114 -0.39 16.04 27.05
C LYS A 114 -0.05 16.69 25.71
N GLN A 115 -0.26 15.97 24.61
CA GLN A 115 0.16 16.41 23.28
C GLN A 115 -1.05 16.83 22.46
N PHE A 116 -1.13 18.13 22.15
CA PHE A 116 -2.19 18.67 21.31
C PHE A 116 -1.69 18.88 19.89
N TYR A 117 -2.31 18.18 18.94
CA TYR A 117 -2.01 18.30 17.52
C TYR A 117 -2.99 19.25 16.82
N LYS A 118 -2.55 19.79 15.68
CA LYS A 118 -3.45 20.44 14.74
C LYS A 118 -4.52 19.45 14.26
N LYS A 119 -5.75 19.96 14.07
CA LYS A 119 -6.87 19.17 13.54
C LYS A 119 -6.55 18.63 12.14
N ASN A 120 -7.07 17.45 11.81
CA ASN A 120 -6.88 16.86 10.49
C ASN A 120 -7.77 17.57 9.48
N ASP A 121 -7.19 17.94 8.33
CA ASP A 121 -7.92 18.60 7.26
C ASP A 121 -8.82 17.62 6.49
N LEU A 122 -8.40 16.36 6.39
CA LEU A 122 -9.11 15.29 5.68
C LEU A 122 -9.75 14.31 6.67
N LYS A 123 -11.04 14.02 6.44
CA LYS A 123 -11.75 12.95 7.15
C LYS A 123 -11.53 11.57 6.53
N VAL A 124 -11.14 11.53 5.26
CA VAL A 124 -10.95 10.29 4.48
C VAL A 124 -9.47 9.87 4.55
N VAL A 125 -9.26 8.55 4.58
CA VAL A 125 -7.94 7.93 4.54
C VAL A 125 -7.25 8.25 3.20
N PRO A 126 -5.96 8.62 3.17
CA PRO A 126 -5.27 8.96 1.93
C PRO A 126 -5.13 7.75 0.99
N LYS A 127 -5.35 7.96 -0.32
CA LYS A 127 -5.19 6.93 -1.37
C LYS A 127 -3.72 6.57 -1.64
N TYR A 128 -2.83 7.55 -1.60
CA TYR A 128 -1.40 7.38 -1.88
C TYR A 128 -0.60 7.60 -0.61
N PHE A 129 0.04 6.54 -0.11
CA PHE A 129 0.87 6.58 1.08
C PHE A 129 1.90 5.46 1.02
N GLN A 130 2.98 5.60 1.80
CA GLN A 130 3.97 4.57 2.02
C GLN A 130 4.21 4.46 3.53
N VAL A 131 4.47 3.25 3.99
CA VAL A 131 4.87 2.98 5.37
C VAL A 131 6.38 2.79 5.37
N GLY A 132 7.08 3.61 6.14
CA GLY A 132 8.53 3.57 6.29
C GLY A 132 8.91 3.40 7.77
N THR A 133 10.15 2.99 8.00
CA THR A 133 10.73 2.90 9.35
C THR A 133 11.78 3.99 9.51
N VAL A 134 11.87 4.58 10.70
CA VAL A 134 12.90 5.57 11.01
C VAL A 134 14.22 4.83 11.21
N VAL A 135 15.27 5.29 10.52
CA VAL A 135 16.63 4.77 10.67
C VAL A 135 17.35 5.62 11.70
N ASP A 136 17.91 4.99 12.74
CA ASP A 136 18.60 5.72 13.80
C ASP A 136 19.84 6.44 13.25
N SER A 137 20.11 7.62 13.80
CA SER A 137 21.40 8.29 13.60
C SER A 137 22.50 7.56 14.38
N HIS A 138 23.75 7.72 13.91
CA HIS A 138 24.93 7.26 14.63
C HIS A 138 25.34 8.23 15.75
N ALA A 139 24.85 9.48 15.71
CA ALA A 139 25.21 10.53 16.65
C ALA A 139 24.50 10.43 18.01
N ASP A 140 23.26 9.93 18.04
CA ASP A 140 22.48 9.81 19.28
C ASP A 140 22.14 8.33 19.55
N PHE A 141 22.94 7.71 20.41
CA PHE A 141 22.84 6.29 20.72
C PHE A 141 21.94 5.99 21.92
N TYR A 142 21.87 6.90 22.90
CA TYR A 142 21.29 6.60 24.21
C TYR A 142 19.85 7.10 24.39
N HIS A 143 19.46 8.18 23.71
CA HIS A 143 18.16 8.81 23.97
C HIS A 143 17.13 8.48 22.89
N ASP A 144 17.51 8.59 21.61
CA ASP A 144 16.58 8.43 20.51
C ASP A 144 16.45 6.99 19.99
N ARG A 145 17.45 6.15 20.25
CA ARG A 145 17.52 4.80 19.69
C ARG A 145 16.61 3.82 20.45
N VAL A 146 15.62 3.29 19.74
CA VAL A 146 14.73 2.24 20.26
C VAL A 146 15.44 0.87 20.23
N PRO A 147 15.53 0.11 21.33
CA PRO A 147 16.15 -1.21 21.34
C PRO A 147 15.37 -2.21 20.47
N LYS A 148 16.08 -3.20 19.90
CA LYS A 148 15.50 -4.19 18.97
C LYS A 148 14.27 -4.94 19.51
N LYS A 149 14.16 -5.10 20.83
CA LYS A 149 13.04 -5.80 21.49
C LYS A 149 11.74 -5.00 21.44
N GLU A 150 11.86 -3.67 21.50
CA GLU A 150 10.74 -2.74 21.51
C GLU A 150 10.26 -2.42 20.09
N ARG A 151 11.15 -2.52 19.08
CA ARG A 151 10.78 -2.37 17.67
C ARG A 151 9.73 -3.39 17.24
N LYS A 152 8.56 -2.89 16.83
CA LYS A 152 7.45 -3.69 16.26
C LYS A 152 7.32 -3.43 14.77
N LYS A 153 6.47 -4.24 14.12
CA LYS A 153 6.20 -4.15 12.68
C LYS A 153 5.28 -2.97 12.35
N ASN A 154 4.23 -2.80 13.15
CA ASN A 154 3.16 -1.83 12.93
C ASN A 154 3.05 -0.84 14.09
N LEU A 155 2.46 0.33 13.83
CA LEU A 155 2.26 1.38 14.82
C LEU A 155 1.28 0.93 15.92
N VAL A 156 0.20 0.25 15.53
CA VAL A 156 -0.76 -0.33 16.48
C VAL A 156 -0.06 -1.27 17.47
N ASP A 157 0.82 -2.15 16.97
CA ASP A 157 1.50 -3.16 17.78
C ASP A 157 2.44 -2.54 18.80
N GLU A 158 3.12 -1.45 18.42
CA GLU A 158 3.97 -0.68 19.33
C GLU A 158 3.15 -0.07 20.47
N LEU A 159 2.01 0.56 20.15
CA LEU A 159 1.10 1.10 21.16
C LEU A 159 0.51 0.02 22.06
N MET A 160 0.20 -1.16 21.51
CA MET A 160 -0.28 -2.28 22.30
C MET A 160 0.82 -2.88 23.18
N ALA A 161 2.10 -2.74 22.85
CA ALA A 161 3.19 -3.19 23.69
C ALA A 161 3.42 -2.28 24.91
N ASP A 162 3.03 -0.99 24.83
CA ASP A 162 3.17 -0.04 25.93
C ASP A 162 2.11 -0.26 27.04
N ALA A 163 2.59 -0.70 28.21
CA ALA A 163 1.75 -0.98 29.37
C ALA A 163 1.07 0.28 29.93
N ASP A 164 1.73 1.44 29.88
CA ASP A 164 1.18 2.67 30.43
C ASP A 164 0.05 3.21 29.55
N PHE A 165 0.24 3.13 28.24
CA PHE A 165 -0.81 3.42 27.26
C PHE A 165 -2.04 2.54 27.49
N GLN A 166 -1.86 1.23 27.67
CA GLN A 166 -2.98 0.32 27.97
C GLN A 166 -3.71 0.69 29.26
N ARG A 167 -2.97 0.95 30.35
CA ARG A 167 -3.55 1.33 31.65
C ARG A 167 -4.36 2.62 31.54
N TYR A 168 -3.82 3.62 30.86
CA TYR A 168 -4.49 4.89 30.63
C TYR A 168 -5.78 4.70 29.83
N ASN A 169 -5.73 3.97 28.72
CA ASN A 169 -6.89 3.73 27.87
C ASN A 169 -7.97 2.91 28.56
N LYS A 170 -7.59 1.83 29.27
CA LYS A 170 -8.52 1.02 30.06
C LYS A 170 -9.25 1.87 31.10
N ARG A 171 -8.51 2.70 31.84
CA ARG A 171 -9.09 3.61 32.85
C ARG A 171 -10.06 4.60 32.22
N ASN A 172 -9.73 5.20 31.07
CA ASN A 172 -10.61 6.16 30.40
C ASN A 172 -11.82 5.51 29.75
N TYR A 173 -11.64 4.32 29.17
CA TYR A 173 -12.71 3.52 28.59
C TYR A 173 -13.74 3.15 29.65
N GLN A 174 -13.32 2.63 30.80
CA GLN A 174 -14.19 2.34 31.94
C GLN A 174 -14.91 3.59 32.44
N LYS A 175 -14.21 4.72 32.59
CA LYS A 175 -14.83 6.00 32.99
C LYS A 175 -15.94 6.40 32.02
N LYS A 176 -15.73 6.29 30.71
CA LYS A 176 -16.74 6.66 29.69
C LYS A 176 -17.91 5.67 29.71
N ILE A 177 -17.65 4.37 29.69
CA ILE A 177 -18.69 3.34 29.61
C ILE A 177 -19.50 3.19 30.88
N ILE A 178 -18.93 3.41 32.07
CA ILE A 178 -19.70 3.33 33.30
C ILE A 178 -20.52 4.62 33.50
N LYS A 179 -19.92 5.80 33.27
CA LYS A 179 -20.59 7.08 33.53
C LYS A 179 -21.70 7.42 32.54
N ILE A 180 -21.54 7.14 31.24
CA ILE A 180 -22.52 7.50 30.20
C ILE A 180 -23.89 6.82 30.44
N PRO A 181 -24.00 5.49 30.62
CA PRO A 181 -25.27 4.82 30.87
C PRO A 181 -25.81 5.11 32.27
N HIS A 182 -24.96 5.26 33.30
CA HIS A 182 -25.42 5.64 34.64
C HIS A 182 -26.16 6.98 34.60
N ARG A 183 -25.59 7.98 33.91
CA ARG A 183 -26.19 9.32 33.77
C ARG A 183 -27.55 9.29 33.05
N LYS A 184 -27.69 8.44 32.02
CA LYS A 184 -28.99 8.22 31.32
C LYS A 184 -30.03 7.59 32.24
N LYS A 185 -29.67 6.51 32.95
CA LYS A 185 -30.55 5.83 33.92
C LYS A 185 -31.01 6.75 35.06
N THR A 186 -30.12 7.58 35.60
CA THR A 186 -30.52 8.57 36.62
C THR A 186 -31.51 9.60 36.08
N LYS A 187 -31.32 10.09 34.85
CA LYS A 187 -32.25 11.05 34.23
C LYS A 187 -33.63 10.41 34.02
N GLU A 188 -33.67 9.19 33.51
CA GLU A 188 -34.91 8.43 33.28
C GLU A 188 -35.66 8.12 34.61
N LYS A 189 -34.94 7.75 35.66
CA LYS A 189 -35.54 7.59 37.00
C LYS A 189 -36.10 8.91 37.55
N LEU A 190 -35.40 10.02 37.33
CA LEU A 190 -35.84 11.36 37.76
C LEU A 190 -37.10 11.80 37.02
N THR A 191 -37.18 11.59 35.69
CA THR A 191 -38.38 11.92 34.91
C THR A 191 -39.56 11.03 35.31
N LEU A 192 -39.33 9.73 35.53
CA LEU A 192 -40.37 8.81 36.01
C LEU A 192 -40.90 9.22 37.41
N ARG A 193 -40.01 9.61 38.34
CA ARG A 193 -40.41 10.11 39.67
C ARG A 193 -41.23 11.41 39.61
N LYS A 194 -40.91 12.32 38.69
CA LYS A 194 -41.70 13.54 38.48
C LYS A 194 -43.10 13.23 37.95
N ARG A 195 -43.22 12.29 37.00
CA ARG A 195 -44.51 11.84 36.46
C ARG A 195 -45.41 11.15 37.49
N ARG A 196 -44.83 10.46 38.48
CA ARG A 196 -45.59 9.78 39.55
C ARG A 196 -46.07 10.74 40.66
N LYS A 197 -45.63 11.99 40.66
CA LYS A 197 -45.97 13.03 41.66
C LYS A 197 -46.96 14.08 41.12
N ALA A 198 -47.24 14.05 39.82
CA ALA A 198 -48.32 14.81 39.19
C ALA A 198 -49.52 13.87 39.05
#